data_AF-P0CY10-F1
#
_entry.id   AF-P0CY10-F1
#
_cell.length_a   1.000
_cell.length_b   1.000
_cell.length_c   1.000
_cell.angle_alpha   90.00
_cell.angle_beta   90.00
_cell.angle_gamma   90.00
#
_symmetry.space_group_name_H-M   'P 1'
#
loop_
_entity.id
_entity.type
_entity.pdbx_description
1 polymer ?
#
loop_
_entity_poly.entity_id
_entity_poly.type
_entity_poly.pdbx_seq_one_letter_code
_entity_poly.pdbx_strand_id
1 'polypeptide(L)'
;MDDICSMAENINRTLFNILGTEIDEINLNTNNLYNFIMESNLTKVEQHTLHKNISNNRLEIYHHIKKEKSPKGKSSISPQARAFLEQVFRRKQSLNSKEKEEVAKKCGITPLQVRVWFINKRMRSK
;
A
#
# COMPACT_ATOMS: atom_id res chain seq x y z
N MET A 1 5.16 -4.89 -13.48
CA MET A 1 6.32 -5.68 -12.98
C MET A 1 7.63 -5.07 -13.45
N ASP A 2 7.73 -4.67 -14.72
CA ASP A 2 8.93 -4.09 -15.35
C ASP A 2 9.57 -2.93 -14.56
N ASP A 3 8.76 -2.01 -14.02
CA ASP A 3 9.27 -0.87 -13.23
C ASP A 3 10.00 -1.30 -11.93
N ILE A 4 9.54 -2.37 -11.27
CA ILE A 4 10.13 -2.85 -10.02
C ILE A 4 11.50 -3.47 -10.28
N CYS A 5 11.62 -4.26 -11.34
CA CYS A 5 12.90 -4.83 -11.76
C CYS A 5 13.89 -3.72 -12.12
N SER A 6 13.46 -2.70 -12.87
CA SER A 6 14.30 -1.55 -13.22
C SER A 6 14.76 -0.75 -11.98
N MET A 7 13.90 -0.59 -10.97
CA MET A 7 14.28 0.04 -9.69
C MET A 7 15.30 -0.80 -8.92
N ALA A 8 15.13 -2.13 -8.86
CA ALA A 8 16.08 -3.03 -8.21
C ALA A 8 17.44 -3.05 -8.93
N GLU A 9 17.45 -3.06 -10.26
CA GLU A 9 18.64 -2.92 -11.08
C GLU A 9 19.36 -1.60 -10.83
N ASN A 10 18.63 -0.49 -10.68
CA ASN A 10 19.23 0.81 -10.39
C ASN A 10 19.88 0.85 -9.00
N ILE A 11 19.27 0.20 -8.00
CA ILE A 11 19.86 0.03 -6.66
C ILE A 11 21.14 -0.81 -6.76
N ASN A 12 21.07 -1.97 -7.42
CA ASN A 12 22.21 -2.88 -7.57
C ASN A 12 23.37 -2.19 -8.31
N ARG A 13 23.08 -1.45 -9.38
CA ARG A 13 24.07 -0.66 -10.11
C ARG A 13 24.68 0.45 -9.24
N THR A 14 23.88 1.13 -8.44
CA THR A 14 24.37 2.18 -7.52
C THR A 14 25.28 1.58 -6.44
N LEU A 15 24.88 0.45 -5.86
CA LEU A 15 25.66 -0.26 -4.85
C LEU A 15 26.95 -0.82 -5.45
N PHE A 16 26.89 -1.44 -6.63
CA PHE A 16 28.06 -1.91 -7.37
C PHE A 16 29.06 -0.78 -7.64
N ASN A 17 28.58 0.39 -8.10
CA ASN A 17 29.44 1.54 -8.37
C ASN A 17 30.15 2.09 -7.11
N ILE A 18 29.54 1.94 -5.93
CA ILE A 18 30.07 2.50 -4.68
C ILE A 18 30.92 1.48 -3.92
N LEU A 19 30.56 0.19 -3.98
CA LEU A 19 31.14 -0.86 -3.14
C LEU A 19 32.01 -1.84 -3.93
N GLY A 20 31.92 -1.85 -5.26
CA GLY A 20 32.65 -2.78 -6.12
C GLY A 20 32.16 -4.23 -6.04
N THR A 21 31.01 -4.48 -5.43
CA THR A 21 30.46 -5.83 -5.21
C THR A 21 29.13 -5.99 -5.94
N GLU A 22 29.04 -7.02 -6.79
CA GLU A 22 27.76 -7.50 -7.30
C GLU A 22 26.99 -8.14 -6.15
N ILE A 23 25.75 -7.73 -5.97
CA ILE A 23 24.88 -8.21 -4.89
C ILE A 23 23.96 -9.27 -5.49
N ASP A 24 24.47 -10.50 -5.60
CA ASP A 24 23.70 -11.63 -6.15
C ASP A 24 22.73 -12.23 -5.13
N GLU A 25 22.89 -11.95 -3.82
CA GLU A 25 22.20 -12.69 -2.76
C GLU A 25 21.64 -11.87 -1.59
N ILE A 26 21.75 -10.53 -1.56
CA ILE A 26 21.16 -9.79 -0.43
C ILE A 26 19.65 -9.79 -0.61
N ASN A 27 19.01 -10.70 0.12
CA ASN A 27 17.64 -10.59 0.56
C ASN A 27 17.46 -9.16 1.15
N LEU A 28 16.97 -8.26 0.30
CA LEU A 28 16.85 -6.81 0.48
C LEU A 28 15.84 -6.49 1.59
N ASN A 29 16.12 -6.92 2.81
CA ASN A 29 15.54 -6.30 3.97
C ASN A 29 16.24 -4.94 4.11
N THR A 30 15.48 -3.85 4.06
CA THR A 30 15.98 -2.48 4.24
C THR A 30 16.83 -2.33 5.50
N ASN A 31 16.59 -3.17 6.51
CA ASN A 31 17.36 -3.18 7.75
C ASN A 31 18.77 -3.75 7.56
N ASN A 32 18.94 -4.79 6.73
CA ASN A 32 20.26 -5.37 6.46
C ASN A 32 21.12 -4.42 5.62
N LEU A 33 20.51 -3.76 4.64
CA LEU A 33 21.21 -2.79 3.80
C LEU A 33 21.58 -1.52 4.59
N TYR A 34 20.72 -1.09 5.53
CA TYR A 34 21.05 -0.01 6.45
C TYR A 34 22.29 -0.35 7.29
N ASN A 35 22.29 -1.52 7.94
CA ASN A 35 23.42 -1.96 8.76
C ASN A 35 24.70 -2.07 7.93
N PHE A 36 24.63 -2.67 6.74
CA PHE A 36 25.77 -2.80 5.83
C PHE A 36 26.37 -1.43 5.46
N ILE A 37 25.54 -0.43 5.16
CA ILE A 37 26.01 0.93 4.83
C ILE A 37 26.69 1.59 6.04
N MET A 38 26.13 1.39 7.24
CA MET A 38 26.71 1.95 8.47
C MET A 38 28.03 1.27 8.86
N GLU A 39 28.20 -0.01 8.53
CA GLU A 39 29.41 -0.80 8.79
C GLU A 39 30.48 -0.66 7.70
N SER A 40 30.14 -0.11 6.54
CA SER A 40 31.07 0.10 5.43
C SER A 40 32.05 1.26 5.68
N ASN A 41 33.24 1.19 5.07
CA ASN A 41 34.28 2.23 5.13
C ASN A 41 33.94 3.51 4.31
N LEU A 42 32.66 3.76 4.06
CA LEU A 42 32.18 4.92 3.32
C LEU A 42 32.26 6.19 4.15
N THR A 43 32.48 7.32 3.49
CA THR A 43 32.37 8.63 4.14
C THR A 43 30.93 8.89 4.57
N LYS A 44 30.75 9.76 5.59
CA LYS A 44 29.40 10.15 6.06
C LYS A 44 28.51 10.71 4.93
N VAL A 45 29.12 11.37 3.94
CA VAL A 45 28.42 11.94 2.78
C VAL A 45 27.90 10.83 1.86
N GLU A 46 28.72 9.81 1.58
CA GLU A 46 28.33 8.65 0.79
C GLU A 46 27.26 7.82 1.49
N GLN A 47 27.42 7.57 2.80
CA GLN A 47 26.40 6.90 3.62
C GLN A 47 25.05 7.63 3.55
N HIS A 48 25.05 8.96 3.72
CA HIS A 48 23.84 9.76 3.64
C HIS A 48 23.19 9.70 2.24
N THR A 49 24.00 9.79 1.19
CA THR A 49 23.53 9.74 -0.20
C THR A 49 22.88 8.39 -0.51
N LEU A 50 23.53 7.28 -0.14
CA LEU A 50 22.99 5.93 -0.27
C LEU A 50 21.68 5.77 0.52
N HIS A 51 21.66 6.20 1.77
CA HIS A 51 20.48 6.11 2.62
C HIS A 51 19.28 6.87 2.03
N LYS A 52 19.51 8.07 1.50
CA LYS A 52 18.49 8.87 0.82
C LYS A 52 17.96 8.16 -0.42
N ASN A 53 18.84 7.61 -1.25
CA ASN A 53 18.46 6.88 -2.46
C ASN A 53 17.63 5.63 -2.14
N ILE A 54 18.05 4.84 -1.14
CA ILE A 54 17.31 3.65 -0.69
C ILE A 54 15.93 4.05 -0.16
N SER A 55 15.86 5.12 0.64
CA SER A 55 14.58 5.61 1.16
C SER A 55 13.65 6.06 0.04
N ASN A 56 14.16 6.77 -0.97
CA ASN A 56 13.38 7.20 -2.13
C ASN A 56 12.87 6.00 -2.93
N ASN A 57 13.73 5.03 -3.24
CA ASN A 57 13.33 3.82 -3.96
C ASN A 57 12.27 3.02 -3.17
N ARG A 58 12.39 2.95 -1.83
CA ARG A 58 11.37 2.33 -0.98
C ARG A 58 10.02 3.05 -1.09
N LEU A 59 10.02 4.37 -1.13
CA LEU A 59 8.80 5.16 -1.32
C LEU A 59 8.19 4.91 -2.70
N GLU A 60 9.01 4.86 -3.75
CA GLU A 60 8.56 4.58 -5.12
C GLU A 60 7.95 3.18 -5.23
N ILE A 61 8.60 2.16 -4.67
CA ILE A 61 8.05 0.79 -4.57
C ILE A 61 6.73 0.80 -3.81
N TYR A 62 6.62 1.52 -2.68
CA TYR A 62 5.36 1.66 -1.95
C TYR A 62 4.27 2.29 -2.83
N HIS A 63 4.59 3.35 -3.57
CA HIS A 63 3.65 4.01 -4.48
C HIS A 63 3.25 3.10 -5.64
N HIS A 64 4.18 2.35 -6.23
CA HIS A 64 3.91 1.38 -7.28
C HIS A 64 3.02 0.26 -6.76
N ILE A 65 3.37 -0.37 -5.64
CA ILE A 65 2.53 -1.40 -5.00
C ILE A 65 1.16 -0.83 -4.64
N LYS A 66 1.06 0.40 -4.17
CA LYS A 66 -0.22 1.05 -3.86
C LYS A 66 -1.06 1.30 -5.12
N LYS A 67 -0.42 1.69 -6.23
CA LYS A 67 -1.04 1.89 -7.55
C LYS A 67 -1.49 0.56 -8.16
N GLU A 68 -0.64 -0.46 -8.12
CA GLU A 68 -0.93 -1.83 -8.56
C GLU A 68 -1.96 -2.52 -7.67
N LYS A 69 -2.02 -2.21 -6.36
CA LYS A 69 -3.10 -2.61 -5.43
C LYS A 69 -4.35 -1.73 -5.52
N SER A 70 -4.33 -0.71 -6.39
CA SER A 70 -5.52 -0.02 -6.86
C SER A 70 -5.95 -0.40 -8.28
N PRO A 71 -5.89 -1.68 -8.72
CA PRO A 71 -6.34 -2.04 -10.05
C PRO A 71 -7.87 -2.17 -9.98
N LYS A 72 -8.60 -1.12 -10.35
CA LYS A 72 -10.04 -1.18 -10.69
C LYS A 72 -11.02 -1.77 -9.64
N GLY A 73 -10.60 -2.10 -8.43
CA GLY A 73 -11.36 -2.97 -7.50
C GLY A 73 -11.64 -2.43 -6.08
N LYS A 74 -10.97 -1.37 -5.63
CA LYS A 74 -11.47 -0.57 -4.48
C LYS A 74 -12.37 0.52 -5.04
N SER A 75 -13.56 0.16 -5.51
CA SER A 75 -14.58 1.14 -5.83
C SER A 75 -14.82 1.98 -4.58
N SER A 76 -14.37 3.23 -4.62
CA SER A 76 -14.85 4.21 -3.64
C SER A 76 -16.37 4.16 -3.71
N ILE A 77 -17.03 3.93 -2.58
CA ILE A 77 -18.50 3.91 -2.53
C ILE A 77 -18.97 5.24 -3.11
N SER A 78 -19.72 5.19 -4.21
CA SER A 78 -20.18 6.40 -4.91
C SER A 78 -20.98 7.30 -3.96
N PRO A 79 -21.01 8.63 -4.18
CA PRO A 79 -21.82 9.53 -3.36
C PRO A 79 -23.29 9.07 -3.25
N GLN A 80 -23.85 8.55 -4.36
CA GLN A 80 -25.20 8.00 -4.43
C GLN A 80 -25.36 6.74 -3.57
N ALA A 81 -24.42 5.78 -3.69
CA ALA A 81 -24.43 4.58 -2.86
C ALA A 81 -24.27 4.92 -1.37
N ARG A 82 -23.45 5.92 -1.04
CA ARG A 82 -23.26 6.41 0.34
C ARG A 82 -24.55 7.02 0.89
N ALA A 83 -25.25 7.84 0.11
CA ALA A 83 -26.54 8.41 0.51
C ALA A 83 -27.59 7.31 0.77
N PHE A 84 -27.62 6.27 -0.06
CA PHE A 84 -28.48 5.11 0.15
C PHE A 84 -28.14 4.35 1.44
N LEU A 85 -26.86 4.08 1.68
CA LEU A 85 -26.39 3.43 2.91
C LEU A 85 -26.79 4.22 4.17
N GLU A 86 -26.67 5.55 4.15
CA GLU A 86 -27.12 6.43 5.24
C GLU A 86 -28.63 6.33 5.46
N GLN A 87 -29.44 6.28 4.39
CA GLN A 87 -30.89 6.09 4.50
C GLN A 87 -31.24 4.74 5.16
N VAL A 88 -30.56 3.65 4.76
CA VAL A 88 -30.75 2.33 5.38
C VAL A 88 -30.32 2.37 6.85
N PHE A 89 -29.17 2.97 7.15
CA PHE A 89 -28.63 3.05 8.51
C PHE A 89 -29.55 3.77 9.47
N ARG A 90 -30.19 4.87 9.03
CA ARG A 90 -31.19 5.60 9.82
C ARG A 90 -32.39 4.74 10.21
N ARG A 91 -32.77 3.78 9.36
CA ARG A 91 -33.88 2.84 9.64
C ARG A 91 -33.44 1.66 10.48
N LYS A 92 -32.24 1.12 10.22
CA LYS A 92 -31.72 -0.07 10.88
C LYS A 92 -30.19 -0.05 10.88
N GLN A 93 -29.58 -0.02 12.07
CA GLN A 93 -28.12 0.08 12.24
C GLN A 93 -27.37 -1.27 12.16
N SER A 94 -28.10 -2.39 12.08
CA SER A 94 -27.55 -3.75 11.98
C SER A 94 -28.30 -4.54 10.93
N LEU A 95 -27.58 -5.11 9.96
CA LEU A 95 -28.14 -5.88 8.86
C LEU A 95 -27.78 -7.37 8.99
N ASN A 96 -28.74 -8.25 8.70
CA ASN A 96 -28.49 -9.69 8.55
C ASN A 96 -27.82 -9.99 7.18
N SER A 97 -27.51 -11.26 6.91
CA SER A 97 -26.83 -11.66 5.66
C SER A 97 -27.64 -11.30 4.41
N LYS A 98 -28.93 -11.59 4.38
CA LYS A 98 -29.83 -11.29 3.25
C LYS A 98 -29.96 -9.80 2.99
N GLU A 99 -30.13 -9.01 4.04
CA GLU A 99 -30.24 -7.54 3.95
C GLU A 99 -28.95 -6.90 3.39
N LYS A 100 -27.77 -7.40 3.79
CA LYS A 100 -26.49 -6.92 3.23
C LYS A 100 -26.39 -7.18 1.73
N GLU A 101 -26.83 -8.35 1.28
CA GLU A 101 -26.82 -8.70 -0.15
C GLU A 101 -27.78 -7.81 -0.95
N GLU A 102 -28.98 -7.54 -0.43
CA GLU A 102 -29.94 -6.65 -1.08
C GLU A 102 -29.42 -5.22 -1.19
N VAL A 103 -28.82 -4.69 -0.12
CA VAL A 103 -28.19 -3.36 -0.11
C VAL A 103 -27.00 -3.31 -1.06
N ALA A 104 -26.17 -4.35 -1.07
CA ALA A 104 -25.01 -4.48 -1.97
C ALA A 104 -25.44 -4.39 -3.45
N LYS A 105 -26.48 -5.14 -3.84
CA LYS A 105 -27.05 -5.10 -5.19
C LYS A 105 -27.53 -3.71 -5.58
N LYS A 106 -28.25 -3.02 -4.68
CA LYS A 106 -28.76 -1.65 -4.93
C LYS A 106 -27.65 -0.61 -5.03
N CYS A 107 -26.57 -0.77 -4.28
CA CYS A 107 -25.45 0.17 -4.26
C CYS A 107 -24.39 -0.10 -5.34
N GLY A 108 -24.41 -1.26 -6.01
CA GLY A 108 -23.34 -1.68 -6.92
C GLY A 108 -22.01 -1.92 -6.21
N ILE A 109 -22.04 -2.39 -4.96
CA ILE A 109 -20.85 -2.69 -4.14
C ILE A 109 -20.94 -4.11 -3.57
N THR A 110 -19.85 -4.62 -3.00
CA THR A 110 -19.83 -5.97 -2.41
C THR A 110 -20.54 -6.02 -1.05
N PRO A 111 -21.13 -7.17 -0.65
CA PRO A 111 -21.68 -7.36 0.70
C PRO A 111 -20.65 -7.10 1.81
N LEU A 112 -19.36 -7.34 1.54
CA LEU A 112 -18.27 -7.01 2.45
C LEU A 112 -18.11 -5.49 2.62
N GLN A 113 -18.15 -4.71 1.54
CA GLN A 113 -18.13 -3.25 1.63
C GLN A 113 -19.31 -2.71 2.43
N VAL A 114 -20.51 -3.26 2.25
CA VAL A 114 -21.68 -2.92 3.08
C VAL A 114 -21.40 -3.23 4.56
N ARG A 115 -20.92 -4.44 4.88
CA ARG A 115 -20.57 -4.84 6.26
C ARG A 115 -19.57 -3.89 6.90
N VAL A 116 -18.46 -3.61 6.22
CA VAL A 116 -17.40 -2.72 6.71
C VAL A 116 -17.93 -1.30 6.88
N TRP A 117 -18.74 -0.80 5.95
CA TRP A 117 -19.35 0.52 6.05
C TRP A 117 -20.25 0.61 7.29
N PHE A 118 -21.11 -0.38 7.54
CA PHE A 118 -21.99 -0.42 8.72
C PHE A 118 -21.20 -0.51 10.04
N ILE A 119 -20.12 -1.30 10.08
CA ILE A 119 -19.23 -1.35 11.25
C ILE A 119 -18.61 0.03 11.51
N ASN A 120 -17.97 0.60 10.49
CA ASN A 120 -17.32 1.91 10.60
C ASN A 120 -18.32 3.02 10.96
N LYS A 121 -19.52 2.98 10.40
CA LYS A 121 -20.59 3.94 10.72
C LYS A 121 -20.99 3.84 12.19
N ARG A 122 -21.24 2.64 12.71
CA ARG A 122 -21.52 2.44 14.14
C ARG A 122 -20.37 2.92 15.03
N MET A 123 -19.12 2.66 14.65
CA MET A 123 -17.95 3.12 15.42
C MET A 123 -17.86 4.65 15.51
N ARG A 124 -18.34 5.37 14.49
CA ARG A 124 -18.39 6.85 14.47
C ARG A 124 -19.64 7.45 15.10
N SER A 125 -20.66 6.62 15.37
CA SER A 125 -21.92 7.03 16.00
C SER A 125 -21.98 6.70 17.49
N LYS A 126 -20.92 6.10 18.04
CA LYS A 126 -20.68 6.02 19.49
C LYS A 126 -20.00 7.30 19.94
#